data_AF-A0A5R2MSD8-F1
#
_entry.id   AF-A0A5R2MSD8-F1
#
_cell.length_a   1.000
_cell.length_b   1.000
_cell.length_c   1.000
_cell.angle_alpha   90.00
_cell.angle_beta   90.00
_cell.angle_gamma   90.00
#
_symmetry.space_group_name_H-M   'P 1'
#
loop_
_entity.id
_entity.type
_entity.pdbx_description
1 polymer ?
#
loop_
_entity_poly.entity_id
_entity_poly.type
_entity_poly.pdbx_seq_one_letter_code
_entity_poly.pdbx_strand_id
1 'polypeptide(L)' 'MTRAEDLQAVAILVPADFSGHAADRIDRTFRRVGIERTDPALVTEEMRRTVRGIASFAGISAAMMDALPNLELIASFGV' A
#
# COMPACT_ATOMS: atom_id res chain seq x y z
N MET A 1 -22.67 -2.15 -4.63
CA MET A 1 -21.59 -2.27 -5.62
C MET A 1 -20.73 -1.03 -5.51
N THR A 2 -19.48 -1.17 -5.10
CA THR A 2 -18.50 -0.06 -5.07
C THR A 2 -18.18 0.33 -6.52
N ARG A 3 -18.28 1.62 -6.87
CA ARG A 3 -17.93 2.08 -8.23
C ARG A 3 -16.41 2.14 -8.38
N ALA A 4 -15.91 2.01 -9.61
CA ALA A 4 -14.48 2.13 -9.89
C ALA A 4 -13.90 3.50 -9.46
N GLU A 5 -14.70 4.56 -9.56
CA GLU A 5 -14.38 5.91 -9.08
C GLU A 5 -14.10 5.95 -7.57
N ASP A 6 -14.78 5.09 -6.79
CA ASP A 6 -14.58 4.98 -5.35
C ASP A 6 -13.27 4.26 -5.00
N LEU A 7 -12.80 3.35 -5.87
CA LEU A 7 -11.57 2.58 -5.65
C LEU A 7 -10.32 3.46 -5.83
N GLN A 8 -10.38 4.44 -6.74
CA GLN A 8 -9.29 5.40 -6.92
C GLN A 8 -9.09 6.32 -5.70
N ALA A 9 -10.03 6.38 -4.76
CA ALA A 9 -9.84 7.06 -3.48
C ALA A 9 -9.08 6.22 -2.44
N VAL A 10 -8.97 4.90 -2.65
CA VAL A 10 -8.31 3.98 -1.72
C VAL A 10 -6.80 4.01 -1.96
N ALA A 11 -6.03 4.41 -0.95
CA ALA A 11 -4.58 4.49 -1.05
C ALA A 11 -3.91 3.15 -0.73
N ILE A 12 -3.08 2.67 -1.65
CA ILE A 12 -2.29 1.44 -1.53
C ILE A 12 -0.81 1.79 -1.50
N LEU A 13 -0.14 1.37 -0.43
CA LEU A 13 1.29 1.55 -0.26
C LEU A 13 2.06 0.52 -1.10
N VAL A 14 2.96 0.99 -1.96
CA VAL A 14 3.72 0.16 -2.91
C VAL A 14 5.22 0.50 -2.79
N PRO A 15 6.07 -0.46 -2.40
CA PRO A 15 7.53 -0.30 -2.37
C PRO A 15 8.13 0.00 -3.75
N ALA A 16 9.26 0.71 -3.79
CA ALA A 16 9.93 1.10 -5.02
C ALA A 16 10.44 -0.10 -5.84
N ASP A 17 10.79 -1.20 -5.17
CA ASP A 17 11.23 -2.45 -5.78
C ASP A 17 10.07 -3.39 -6.16
N PHE A 18 8.81 -2.93 -6.04
CA PHE A 18 7.64 -3.73 -6.42
C PHE A 18 7.56 -3.95 -7.94
N SER A 19 7.08 -5.11 -8.38
CA SER A 19 7.04 -5.42 -9.83
C SER A 19 6.29 -4.36 -10.63
N GLY A 20 6.90 -3.88 -11.73
CA GLY A 20 6.31 -2.83 -12.56
C GLY A 20 4.90 -3.18 -13.06
N HIS A 21 4.67 -4.42 -13.49
CA HIS A 21 3.35 -4.85 -13.96
C HIS A 21 2.26 -4.79 -12.87
N ALA A 22 2.56 -5.23 -11.65
CA ALA A 22 1.57 -5.18 -10.56
C ALA A 22 1.36 -3.74 -10.08
N ALA A 23 2.43 -2.94 -10.02
CA ALA A 23 2.35 -1.52 -9.69
C ALA A 23 1.47 -0.75 -10.69
N ASP A 24 1.61 -1.00 -12.00
CA ASP A 24 0.80 -0.37 -13.05
C ASP A 24 -0.69 -0.71 -12.91
N ARG A 25 -1.01 -1.95 -12.54
CA ARG A 25 -2.40 -2.37 -12.31
C ARG A 25 -3.02 -1.72 -11.09
N ILE A 26 -2.22 -1.55 -10.02
CA ILE A 26 -2.63 -0.82 -8.82
C ILE A 26 -2.93 0.62 -9.18
N ASP A 27 -2.02 1.31 -9.88
CA ASP A 27 -2.16 2.73 -10.27
C ASP A 27 -3.42 3.00 -11.12
N ARG A 28 -3.79 2.04 -11.99
CA ARG A 28 -5.02 2.12 -12.80
C ARG A 28 -6.32 1.97 -12.00
N THR A 29 -6.28 1.38 -10.81
CA THR A 29 -7.49 1.02 -10.04
C THR A 29 -7.61 1.77 -8.72
N PHE A 30 -6.48 2.06 -8.09
CA PHE A 30 -6.32 2.60 -6.75
C PHE A 30 -5.32 3.75 -6.76
N ARG A 31 -5.36 4.59 -5.73
CA ARG A 31 -4.33 5.60 -5.52
C ARG A 31 -3.03 4.91 -5.07
N ARG A 32 -2.04 4.87 -5.94
CA ARG A 32 -0.70 4.36 -5.60
C ARG A 32 0.05 5.37 -4.73
N VAL A 33 0.53 4.92 -3.57
CA VAL A 33 1.42 5.67 -2.70
C VAL A 33 2.78 4.96 -2.69
N GLY A 34 3.80 5.63 -3.20
CA GLY A 34 5.16 5.06 -3.25
C GLY A 34 5.88 5.18 -1.91
N ILE A 35 6.70 4.18 -1.59
CA ILE A 35 7.65 4.22 -0.47
C ILE A 35 8.96 3.57 -0.91
N GLU A 36 10.10 4.08 -0.44
CA GLU A 36 11.42 3.55 -0.84
C GLU A 36 11.58 2.09 -0.44
N ARG A 37 11.16 1.74 0.78
CA ARG A 37 11.19 0.40 1.37
C ARG A 37 10.14 0.29 2.47
N THR A 38 9.80 -0.93 2.88
CA THR A 38 8.83 -1.20 3.96
C THR A 38 9.42 -0.93 5.35
N ASP A 39 9.70 0.33 5.62
CA ASP A 39 10.30 0.83 6.86
C ASP A 39 9.32 1.78 7.58
N PRO A 40 8.91 1.50 8.83
CA PRO A 40 8.00 2.35 9.59
C PRO A 40 8.49 3.80 9.75
N ALA A 41 9.80 4.03 9.73
CA ALA A 41 10.38 5.37 9.86
C ALA A 41 10.12 6.26 8.63
N LEU A 42 9.83 5.65 7.48
CA LEU A 42 9.50 6.35 6.24
C LEU A 42 8.01 6.69 6.11
N VAL A 43 7.17 6.23 7.04
CA VAL A 43 5.73 6.48 7.03
C VAL A 43 5.44 7.92 7.45
N THR A 44 4.98 8.72 6.50
CA THR A 44 4.57 10.11 6.73
C THR A 44 3.19 10.19 7.36
N GLU A 45 2.86 11.33 7.96
CA GLU A 45 1.53 11.57 8.54
C GLU A 45 0.40 11.44 7.51
N GLU A 46 0.63 11.84 6.26
CA GLU A 46 -0.34 11.65 5.18
C GLU A 46 -0.59 10.16 4.92
N MET A 47 0.46 9.34 4.90
CA MET A 47 0.34 7.89 4.72
C MET A 47 -0.49 7.27 5.85
N ARG A 48 -0.23 7.65 7.11
CA ARG A 48 -1.00 7.15 8.28
C ARG A 48 -2.50 7.39 8.14
N ARG A 49 -2.88 8.55 7.59
CA ARG A 49 -4.29 8.96 7.44
C ARG A 49 -4.99 8.32 6.26
N THR A 50 -4.25 7.97 5.21
CA THR A 50 -4.85 7.65 3.90
C THR A 50 -4.67 6.20 3.48
N VAL A 51 -3.56 5.56 3.86
CA VAL A 51 -3.24 4.20 3.42
C VAL A 51 -4.20 3.19 4.05
N ARG A 52 -4.79 2.36 3.18
CA ARG A 52 -5.75 1.30 3.54
C ARG A 52 -5.22 -0.09 3.22
N GLY A 53 -4.20 -0.19 2.36
CA GLY A 53 -3.61 -1.47 1.99
C GLY A 53 -2.12 -1.38 1.68
N ILE A 54 -1.43 -2.52 1.77
CA ILE A 54 -0.02 -2.69 1.39
C ILE A 54 0.08 -3.77 0.32
N ALA A 55 0.80 -3.49 -0.75
CA ALA A 55 1.31 -4.51 -1.67
C ALA A 55 2.78 -4.81 -1.33
N SER A 56 3.14 -6.07 -1.10
CA SER A 56 4.49 -6.46 -0.63
C SER A 56 4.98 -7.75 -1.27
N PHE A 57 6.28 -8.02 -1.24
CA PHE A 57 6.89 -9.33 -1.57
C PHE A 57 7.24 -10.12 -0.30
N ALA A 58 6.39 -10.04 0.73
CA ALA A 58 6.64 -10.42 2.13
C ALA A 58 7.49 -9.38 2.92
N GLY A 59 7.78 -9.69 4.19
CA GLY A 59 8.63 -8.87 5.05
C GLY A 59 7.94 -7.71 5.76
N ILE A 60 6.61 -7.72 5.89
CA ILE A 60 5.90 -6.70 6.67
C ILE A 60 6.00 -7.00 8.16
N SER A 61 6.70 -6.15 8.89
CA SER A 61 6.85 -6.24 10.34
C SER A 61 5.60 -5.75 11.08
N ALA A 62 5.40 -6.18 12.33
CA ALA A 62 4.33 -5.66 13.18
C ALA A 62 4.39 -4.13 13.34
N ALA A 63 5.60 -3.58 13.51
CA ALA A 63 5.80 -2.13 13.60
C ALA A 63 5.34 -1.38 12.33
N MET A 64 5.43 -2.00 11.16
CA MET A 64 4.93 -1.42 9.92
C MET A 64 3.39 -1.44 9.87
N MET A 65 2.77 -2.49 10.41
CA MET A 65 1.30 -2.57 10.55
C MET A 65 0.81 -1.52 11.53
N ASP A 66 1.45 -1.41 12.70
CA ASP A 66 1.11 -0.42 13.74
C ASP A 66 1.31 1.03 13.28
N ALA A 67 2.20 1.27 12.31
CA ALA A 67 2.41 2.60 11.74
C ALA A 67 1.21 3.07 10.89
N LEU A 68 0.33 2.17 10.46
CA LEU A 68 -0.77 2.44 9.54
C LEU A 68 -2.13 2.10 10.19
N PRO A 69 -2.72 3.02 10.98
CA PRO A 69 -3.90 2.71 11.80
C PRO A 69 -5.17 2.40 11.00
N ASN A 70 -5.21 2.74 9.71
CA ASN A 70 -6.33 2.47 8.81
C ASN A 70 -6.08 1.25 7.90
N LEU A 71 -5.05 0.45 8.17
CA LEU A 71 -4.69 -0.71 7.36
C LEU A 71 -5.75 -1.80 7.44
N GLU A 72 -6.19 -2.28 6.28
CA GLU A 72 -7.23 -3.31 6.14
C GLU A 72 -6.74 -4.57 5.44
N LEU A 73 -5.75 -4.44 4.56
CA LEU A 73 -5.28 -5.52 3.71
C LEU A 73 -3.76 -5.45 3.51
N ILE A 74 -3.10 -6.59 3.69
CA ILE A 74 -1.73 -6.81 3.21
C ILE A 74 -1.79 -7.89 2.14
N ALA A 75 -1.52 -7.51 0.90
CA ALA A 75 -1.42 -8.43 -0.22
C ALA A 75 0.06 -8.76 -0.44
N SER A 76 0.46 -9.95 -0.02
CA SER A 76 1.82 -10.47 -0.25
C SER A 76 1.90 -11.20 -1.58
N PHE A 77 2.90 -10.86 -2.38
CA PHE A 77 3.25 -11.52 -3.62
C PHE A 77 4.32 -12.56 -3.34
N GLY A 78 3.92 -13.83 -3.30
CA GLY A 78 4.75 -14.97 -2.90
C GLY A 78 3.95 -15.93 -2.01
N VAL A 79 4.30 -17.22 -2.04
CA VAL A 79 3.64 -18.30 -1.28
C VAL A 79 4.56 -18.89 -0.22
#